data_AF-A0A0N0ASF7-F1
#
_entry.id   AF-A0A0N0ASF7-F1
#
_cell.length_a   1.000
_cell.length_b   1.000
_cell.length_c   1.000
_cell.angle_alpha   90.00
_cell.angle_beta   90.00
_cell.angle_gamma   90.00
#
_symmetry.space_group_name_H-M   'P 1'
#
loop_
_entity.id
_entity.type
_entity.pdbx_description
1 polymer ?
#
loop_
_entity_poly.entity_id
_entity_poly.type
_entity_poly.pdbx_seq_one_letter_code
_entity_poly.pdbx_strand_id
1 'polypeptide(L)'
;MTTTTTRTRPAVFWEHRTYRGDLAQLSQVRADLATDLAGFDPDLVDTLQLVTSELFANGVKYTDSGRTGGEVIRALSMPDAATLRVSLSDCGGGGGTPRIPTERTA
;
A
#
# COMPACT_ATOMS: atom_id res chain seq x y z
N MET A 1 9.27 2.64 34.75
CA MET A 1 10.27 1.99 33.88
C MET A 1 9.78 2.15 32.45
N THR A 2 10.26 3.18 31.75
CA THR A 2 9.80 3.56 30.40
C THR A 2 10.70 2.83 29.42
N THR A 3 10.18 1.82 28.74
CA THR A 3 10.92 1.07 27.72
C THR A 3 11.08 1.96 26.49
N THR A 4 12.24 2.59 26.34
CA THR A 4 12.59 3.30 25.11
C THR A 4 12.71 2.27 24.00
N THR A 5 11.68 2.13 23.18
CA THR A 5 11.77 1.31 21.96
C THR A 5 12.75 2.00 21.02
N THR A 6 13.96 1.46 20.89
CA THR A 6 14.91 1.91 19.87
C THR A 6 14.27 1.66 18.51
N ARG A 7 13.72 2.71 17.90
CA ARG A 7 13.14 2.63 16.57
C ARG A 7 14.28 2.50 15.56
N THR A 8 14.56 1.28 15.12
CA THR A 8 15.48 1.03 14.01
C THR A 8 15.01 1.85 12.82
N ARG A 9 15.85 2.78 12.37
CA ARG A 9 15.59 3.51 11.14
C ARG A 9 15.77 2.53 9.98
N PRO A 10 14.80 2.43 9.06
CA PRO A 10 14.97 1.66 7.84
C PRO A 10 16.26 2.00 7.11
N ALA A 11 16.89 0.97 6.56
CA ALA A 11 18.10 1.09 5.75
C ALA A 11 17.82 1.84 4.45
N VAL A 12 16.61 1.67 3.89
CA VAL A 12 16.17 2.39 2.68
C VAL A 12 14.76 2.93 2.88
N PHE A 13 14.54 4.16 2.42
CA PHE A 13 13.23 4.79 2.28
C PHE A 13 13.09 5.35 0.88
N TRP A 14 11.96 5.05 0.26
CA TRP A 14 11.52 5.73 -0.94
C TRP A 14 10.60 6.88 -0.55
N GLU A 15 10.58 7.94 -1.36
CA GLU A 15 9.64 9.04 -1.19
C GLU A 15 8.20 8.53 -1.19
N HIS A 16 7.39 9.11 -0.31
CA HIS A 16 5.97 8.80 -0.26
C HIS A 16 5.31 9.28 -1.54
N ARG A 17 4.35 8.50 -2.04
CA ARG A 17 3.55 8.89 -3.21
C ARG A 17 2.09 8.99 -2.81
N THR A 18 1.45 10.08 -3.23
CA THR A 18 0.03 10.31 -3.03
C THR A 18 -0.69 10.11 -4.35
N TYR A 19 -1.74 9.30 -4.33
CA TYR A 19 -2.60 9.02 -5.47
C TYR A 19 -3.99 9.53 -5.17
N ARG A 20 -4.67 10.07 -6.19
CA ARG A 20 -6.12 10.29 -6.12
C ARG A 20 -6.80 8.95 -5.84
N GLY A 21 -7.80 8.93 -4.97
CA GLY A 21 -8.56 7.71 -4.69
C GLY A 21 -9.53 7.35 -5.81
N ASP A 22 -8.97 6.91 -6.94
CA ASP A 22 -9.66 6.49 -8.14
C ASP A 22 -9.00 5.21 -8.66
N LEU A 23 -9.79 4.19 -9.00
CA LEU A 23 -9.28 2.91 -9.53
C LEU A 23 -8.50 3.09 -10.85
N ALA A 24 -8.71 4.18 -11.58
CA ALA A 24 -7.90 4.53 -12.75
C ALA A 24 -6.41 4.74 -12.42
N GLN A 25 -6.06 5.00 -11.15
CA GLN A 25 -4.66 5.15 -10.71
C GLN A 25 -3.92 3.81 -10.57
N LEU A 26 -4.60 2.66 -10.65
CA LEU A 26 -3.97 1.35 -10.46
C LEU A 26 -2.80 1.07 -11.42
N SER A 27 -2.89 1.54 -12.68
CA SER A 27 -1.77 1.42 -13.63
C SER A 27 -0.56 2.25 -13.19
N GLN A 28 -0.78 3.47 -12.69
CA GLN A 28 0.27 4.35 -12.18
C GLN A 28 0.91 3.77 -10.91
N VAL A 29 0.11 3.25 -9.98
CA VAL A 29 0.61 2.61 -8.75
C VAL A 29 1.57 1.45 -9.07
N ARG A 30 1.20 0.59 -10.05
CA ARG A 30 2.06 -0.52 -10.48
C ARG A 30 3.33 -0.02 -11.18
N ALA A 31 3.21 0.96 -12.07
CA ALA A 31 4.37 1.53 -12.78
C ALA A 31 5.38 2.17 -11.82
N ASP A 32 4.89 2.90 -10.82
CA ASP A 32 5.74 3.49 -9.79
C ASP A 32 6.43 2.41 -8.96
N LEU A 33 5.72 1.36 -8.56
CA LEU A 33 6.32 0.22 -7.83
C LEU A 33 7.39 -0.49 -8.67
N ALA A 34 7.14 -0.74 -9.96
CA ALA A 34 8.12 -1.33 -10.86
C ALA A 34 9.40 -0.47 -10.96
N THR A 35 9.22 0.85 -11.00
CA THR A 35 10.32 1.81 -11.07
C THR A 35 11.11 1.82 -9.76
N ASP A 36 10.43 1.92 -8.62
CA ASP A 36 11.06 2.01 -7.31
C ASP A 36 11.78 0.71 -6.93
N LEU A 37 11.31 -0.44 -7.43
CA LEU A 37 11.88 -1.78 -7.19
C LEU A 37 12.71 -2.31 -8.36
N ALA A 38 13.19 -1.44 -9.25
CA ALA A 38 14.08 -1.84 -10.32
C ALA A 38 15.34 -2.54 -9.75
N GLY A 39 15.62 -3.75 -10.23
CA GLY A 39 16.75 -4.57 -9.77
C GLY A 39 16.41 -5.59 -8.67
N PHE A 40 15.17 -5.60 -8.16
CA PHE A 40 14.67 -6.71 -7.34
C PHE A 40 14.23 -7.89 -8.21
N ASP A 41 14.04 -9.04 -7.57
CA ASP A 41 13.47 -10.23 -8.20
C ASP A 41 12.09 -9.91 -8.84
N PRO A 42 11.89 -10.20 -10.13
CA PRO A 42 10.61 -9.97 -10.81
C PRO A 42 9.40 -10.58 -10.10
N ASP A 43 9.53 -11.79 -9.54
CA ASP A 43 8.40 -12.46 -8.88
C ASP A 43 7.98 -11.73 -7.59
N LEU A 44 8.97 -11.13 -6.89
CA LEU A 44 8.72 -10.28 -5.73
C LEU A 44 8.01 -8.98 -6.15
N VAL A 45 8.46 -8.37 -7.25
CA VAL A 45 7.85 -7.14 -7.78
C VAL A 45 6.39 -7.41 -8.17
N ASP A 46 6.12 -8.49 -8.89
CA ASP A 46 4.76 -8.89 -9.28
C ASP A 46 3.86 -9.14 -8.07
N THR A 47 4.40 -9.83 -7.05
CA THR A 47 3.70 -10.07 -5.78
C THR A 47 3.33 -8.75 -5.09
N LEU A 48 4.26 -7.80 -5.01
CA LEU A 48 3.99 -6.50 -4.40
C LEU A 48 3.05 -5.63 -5.23
N GLN A 49 3.13 -5.68 -6.56
CA GLN A 49 2.18 -5.01 -7.42
C GLN A 49 0.77 -5.53 -7.20
N LEU A 50 0.59 -6.86 -7.09
CA LEU A 50 -0.70 -7.48 -6.80
C LEU A 50 -1.24 -7.02 -5.44
N VAL A 51 -0.48 -7.25 -4.35
CA VAL A 51 -0.93 -6.92 -2.99
C VAL A 51 -1.21 -5.43 -2.84
N THR A 52 -0.36 -4.56 -3.39
CA THR A 52 -0.55 -3.11 -3.31
C THR A 52 -1.75 -2.66 -4.14
N SER A 53 -1.99 -3.27 -5.31
CA SER A 53 -3.18 -2.98 -6.12
C SER A 53 -4.45 -3.34 -5.36
N GLU A 54 -4.49 -4.49 -4.70
CA GLU A 54 -5.65 -4.92 -3.91
C GLU A 54 -5.88 -4.00 -2.69
N LEU A 55 -4.82 -3.67 -1.95
CA LEU A 55 -4.93 -2.73 -0.83
C LEU A 55 -5.42 -1.35 -1.29
N PHE A 56 -4.90 -0.85 -2.41
CA PHE A 56 -5.32 0.42 -2.99
C PHE A 56 -6.79 0.39 -3.42
N ALA A 57 -7.18 -0.66 -4.14
CA ALA A 57 -8.55 -0.85 -4.58
C ALA A 57 -9.53 -0.94 -3.40
N ASN A 58 -9.12 -1.60 -2.31
CA ASN A 58 -9.91 -1.67 -1.09
C ASN A 58 -10.04 -0.31 -0.41
N GLY A 59 -8.95 0.46 -0.31
CA GLY A 59 -8.99 1.84 0.18
C GLY A 59 -9.98 2.68 -0.61
N VAL A 60 -9.88 2.67 -1.94
CA VAL A 60 -10.81 3.42 -2.81
C VAL A 60 -12.26 2.95 -2.67
N LYS A 61 -12.52 1.64 -2.61
CA LYS A 61 -13.89 1.10 -2.58
C LYS A 61 -14.58 1.28 -1.23
N TYR A 62 -13.84 1.18 -0.14
CA TYR A 62 -14.41 0.99 1.19
C TYR A 62 -14.12 2.11 2.18
N THR A 63 -13.38 3.14 1.78
CA THR A 63 -13.10 4.30 2.62
C THR A 63 -13.45 5.60 1.89
N ASP A 64 -13.32 6.72 2.60
CA ASP A 64 -13.55 8.05 2.05
C ASP A 64 -12.51 8.45 1.01
N SER A 65 -11.45 7.64 0.81
CA SER A 65 -10.51 7.82 -0.29
C SER A 65 -11.23 7.78 -1.65
N GLY A 66 -12.30 7.00 -1.82
CA GLY A 66 -13.09 6.99 -3.06
C GLY A 66 -14.02 8.19 -3.26
N ARG A 67 -14.09 9.12 -2.30
CA ARG A 67 -14.96 10.31 -2.36
C ARG A 67 -14.24 11.48 -3.03
N THR A 68 -14.97 12.55 -3.32
CA THR A 68 -14.40 13.78 -3.90
C THR A 68 -13.27 14.31 -3.02
N GLY A 69 -12.07 14.45 -3.60
CA GLY A 69 -10.88 14.91 -2.88
C GLY A 69 -10.18 13.84 -2.05
N GLY A 70 -10.68 12.60 -2.05
CA GLY A 70 -10.04 11.48 -1.36
C GLY A 70 -8.75 11.03 -2.04
N GLU A 71 -7.84 10.52 -1.22
CA GLU A 71 -6.50 10.13 -1.64
C GLU A 71 -6.03 8.86 -0.90
N VAL A 72 -4.99 8.22 -1.44
CA VAL A 72 -4.29 7.11 -0.81
C VAL A 72 -2.81 7.40 -0.87
N ILE A 73 -2.13 7.31 0.27
CA ILE A 73 -0.68 7.55 0.39
C ILE A 73 0.02 6.21 0.46
N ARG A 74 1.03 6.00 -0.39
CA ARG A 74 1.87 4.81 -0.39
C ARG A 74 3.26 5.12 0.18
N ALA A 75 3.64 4.36 1.20
CA ALA A 75 5.00 4.31 1.73
C ALA A 75 5.69 3.01 1.31
N LEU A 76 6.99 3.10 1.03
CA LEU A 76 7.84 1.95 0.72
C LEU A 76 9.17 2.11 1.46
N SER A 77 9.63 1.03 2.10
CA SER A 77 10.87 1.04 2.87
C SER A 77 11.48 -0.35 2.98
N MET A 78 12.78 -0.40 3.24
CA MET A 78 13.47 -1.60 3.71
C MET A 78 13.92 -1.40 5.16
N PRO A 79 13.17 -1.90 6.15
CA PRO A 79 13.56 -1.79 7.56
C PRO A 79 14.95 -2.36 7.86
N ASP A 80 15.32 -3.43 7.15
CA ASP A 80 16.61 -4.10 7.16
C ASP A 80 16.91 -4.67 5.77
N ALA A 81 18.07 -5.32 5.60
CA ALA A 81 18.53 -5.83 4.30
C ALA A 81 17.67 -6.96 3.71
N ALA A 82 16.82 -7.61 4.52
CA ALA A 82 16.04 -8.77 4.11
C ALA A 82 14.53 -8.52 4.08
N THR A 83 14.08 -7.33 4.50
CA THR A 83 12.66 -7.01 4.64
C THR A 83 12.29 -5.85 3.75
N LEU A 84 11.32 -6.08 2.85
CA LEU A 84 10.66 -5.02 2.09
C LEU A 84 9.27 -4.77 2.69
N ARG A 85 8.95 -3.49 2.94
CA ARG A 85 7.67 -3.08 3.53
C ARG A 85 6.99 -2.07 2.63
N VAL A 86 5.79 -2.43 2.16
CA VAL A 86 4.84 -1.50 1.55
C VAL A 86 3.72 -1.19 2.55
N SER A 87 3.25 0.04 2.58
CA SER A 87 2.12 0.46 3.40
C SER A 87 1.26 1.47 2.65
N LEU A 88 -0.06 1.35 2.79
CA LEU A 88 -1.02 2.32 2.28
C LEU A 88 -1.76 2.95 3.46
N SER A 89 -1.91 4.27 3.41
CA SER A 89 -2.78 5.03 4.30
C SER A 89 -3.93 5.58 3.47
N ASP A 90 -5.16 5.34 3.93
CA ASP A 90 -6.40 5.84 3.32
C ASP A 90 -7.08 6.89 4.22
N CYS A 91 -8.18 7.47 3.74
CA CYS A 91 -8.90 8.52 4.47
C CYS A 91 -9.85 8.00 5.56
N GLY A 92 -9.93 6.69 5.82
CA GLY A 92 -10.88 6.10 6.76
C GLY A 92 -12.34 6.41 6.41
N GLY A 93 -13.23 6.52 7.40
CA GLY A 93 -14.56 7.15 7.23
C GLY A 93 -15.64 6.40 6.42
N GLY A 94 -15.31 5.34 5.69
CA GLY A 94 -16.28 4.60 4.86
C GLY A 94 -17.35 3.82 5.62
N GLY A 95 -17.30 3.78 6.97
CA GLY A 95 -18.31 3.16 7.85
C GLY A 95 -18.50 1.65 7.70
N GLY A 96 -17.88 1.03 6.69
CA GLY A 96 -17.92 -0.39 6.43
C GLY A 96 -17.07 -1.16 7.44
N THR A 97 -17.67 -2.15 8.08
CA THR A 97 -16.91 -3.14 8.86
C THR A 97 -16.30 -4.14 7.90
N PRO A 98 -14.97 -4.43 7.96
CA PRO A 98 -14.38 -5.52 7.20
C PRO A 98 -15.17 -6.81 7.45
N ARG A 99 -15.65 -7.43 6.37
CA ARG A 99 -16.42 -8.67 6.43
C ARG A 99 -15.64 -9.78 5.72
N ILE A 100 -15.60 -10.96 6.33
CA ILE A 100 -15.12 -12.17 5.67
C ILE A 100 -16.15 -12.55 4.58
N PRO A 101 -15.76 -12.62 3.29
CA PRO A 101 -16.67 -13.04 2.23
C PRO A 101 -17.26 -14.41 2.52
N THR A 102 -18.59 -14.54 2.50
CA THR A 102 -19.30 -15.82 2.68
C THR A 102 -19.42 -16.61 1.39
N GLU A 103 -19.21 -15.95 0.25
CA GLU A 103 -19.22 -16.56 -1.07
C GLU A 103 -17.81 -17.07 -1.37
N ARG A 104 -17.59 -18.37 -1.17
CA ARG A 104 -16.48 -19.04 -1.88
C ARG A 104 -17.01 -19.34 -3.27
N THR A 105 -16.38 -18.78 -4.30
CA THR A 105 -16.54 -19.29 -5.66
C THR A 105 -16.15 -20.77 -5.63
N ALA A 106 -17.07 -21.63 -6.05
CA ALA A 106 -16.84 -23.07 -6.20
C ALA A 106 -15.91 -23.36 -7.37
#